data_AF-L8LJF1-F1
#
_entry.id   AF-L8LJF1-F1
#
_cell.length_a   1.000
_cell.length_b   1.000
_cell.length_c   1.000
_cell.angle_alpha   90.00
_cell.angle_beta   90.00
_cell.angle_gamma   90.00
#
_symmetry.space_group_name_H-M   'P 1'
#
loop_
_entity.id
_entity.type
_entity.pdbx_description
1 polymer ?
#
loop_
_entity_poly.entity_id
_entity_poly.type
_entity_poly.pdbx_seq_one_letter_code
_entity_poly.pdbx_strand_id
1 'polypeptide(L)' 'MSDVLKPDLLKEWLDKIEIANHHNIFCHCRACGWEWIDSNLEAICKCGSSDLETIACWQFPDD' A
#
# COMPACT_ATOMS: atom_id res chain seq x y z
N MET A 1 5.03 28.11 18.68
CA MET A 1 4.07 28.41 17.60
C MET A 1 3.47 27.09 17.18
N SER A 2 2.18 26.88 17.42
CA SER A 2 1.50 25.67 16.93
C SER A 2 1.30 25.82 15.44
N ASP A 3 2.10 25.11 14.64
CA ASP A 3 1.88 24.93 13.20
C ASP A 3 0.62 24.08 13.00
N VAL A 4 -0.53 24.71 13.17
CA VAL A 4 -1.80 24.16 12.70
C VAL A 4 -1.71 24.24 11.18
N LEU A 5 -1.46 23.10 10.54
CA LEU A 5 -1.52 22.98 9.08
C LEU A 5 -2.83 23.59 8.60
N LYS A 6 -2.75 24.51 7.62
CA LYS A 6 -3.94 25.10 7.00
C LYS A 6 -4.88 23.95 6.57
N PRO A 7 -6.20 24.05 6.79
CA PRO A 7 -7.13 22.94 6.51
C PRO A 7 -7.00 22.35 5.10
N ASP A 8 -6.76 23.20 4.10
CA ASP A 8 -6.57 22.76 2.71
C ASP A 8 -5.29 21.93 2.52
N LEU A 9 -4.20 22.33 3.19
CA LEU A 9 -2.93 21.61 3.15
C LEU A 9 -3.07 20.26 3.85
N LEU A 10 -3.78 20.21 4.98
CA LEU A 10 -4.08 18.95 5.68
C LEU A 10 -4.87 18.00 4.77
N LYS A 11 -5.89 18.50 4.07
CA LYS A 11 -6.67 17.70 3.14
C LYS A 11 -5.81 17.16 1.99
N GLU A 12 -5.00 18.01 1.37
CA GLU A 12 -4.11 17.60 0.27
C GLU A 12 -3.16 16.46 0.70
N TRP A 13 -2.60 16.55 1.91
CA TRP A 13 -1.74 15.49 2.44
C TRP A 13 -2.49 14.19 2.74
N LEU A 14 -3.71 14.28 3.29
CA LEU A 14 -4.54 13.10 3.55
C LEU A 14 -4.92 12.39 2.25
N ASP A 15 -5.31 13.14 1.20
CA ASP A 15 -5.65 12.58 -0.11
C ASP A 15 -4.43 11.85 -0.73
N LYS A 16 -3.22 12.43 -0.62
CA LYS A 16 -1.97 11.78 -1.08
C LYS A 16 -1.66 10.50 -0.31
N ILE A 17 -1.91 10.48 1.00
CA ILE A 17 -1.72 9.29 1.85
C ILE A 17 -2.70 8.20 1.46
N GLU A 18 -3.96 8.53 1.20
CA GLU A 18 -4.98 7.58 0.76
C GLU A 18 -4.60 6.94 -0.57
N ILE A 19 -4.17 7.75 -1.54
CA ILE A 19 -3.66 7.26 -2.83
C ILE A 19 -2.47 6.33 -2.61
N ALA A 20 -1.48 6.72 -1.81
CA ALA A 20 -0.31 5.90 -1.53
C ALA A 20 -0.66 4.56 -0.84
N ASN A 21 -1.66 4.55 0.05
CA ASN A 21 -2.16 3.32 0.70
C ASN A 21 -2.78 2.35 -0.31
N HIS A 22 -3.51 2.86 -1.31
CA HIS A 22 -4.13 2.02 -2.33
C HIS A 22 -3.13 1.35 -3.26
N HIS A 23 -1.98 2.00 -3.51
CA HIS A 23 -1.01 1.53 -4.49
C HIS A 23 0.10 0.63 -3.92
N ASN A 24 0.19 0.50 -2.59
CA ASN A 24 1.29 -0.23 -1.97
C ASN A 24 0.79 -1.32 -1.01
N ILE A 25 0.16 -2.34 -1.57
CA ILE A 25 -0.24 -3.53 -0.83
C ILE A 25 0.87 -4.57 -1.00
N PHE A 26 1.57 -4.89 0.09
CA PHE A 26 2.50 -6.02 0.11
C PHE A 26 1.69 -7.30 0.16
N CYS A 27 1.95 -8.19 -0.80
CA CYS A 27 1.29 -9.48 -0.94
C CYS A 27 2.31 -10.60 -0.72
N HIS A 28 1.96 -11.56 0.12
CA HIS A 28 2.70 -12.81 0.32
C HIS A 28 1.77 -13.99 0.04
N CYS A 29 2.11 -14.84 -0.94
CA CYS A 29 1.33 -16.03 -1.23
C CYS A 29 1.70 -17.18 -0.29
N ARG A 30 0.75 -17.65 0.53
CA ARG A 30 0.98 -18.76 1.47
C ARG A 30 1.25 -20.10 0.78
N ALA A 31 0.82 -20.24 -0.48
CA ALA A 31 0.96 -21.48 -1.24
C ALA A 31 2.35 -21.67 -1.87
N CYS A 32 2.96 -20.61 -2.40
CA CYS A 32 4.26 -20.70 -3.08
C CYS A 32 5.36 -19.80 -2.50
N GLY A 33 5.02 -18.95 -1.52
CA GLY A 33 5.95 -18.02 -0.87
C GLY A 33 6.37 -16.83 -1.74
N TRP A 34 5.73 -16.59 -2.88
CA TRP A 34 6.06 -15.44 -3.71
C TRP A 34 5.56 -14.14 -3.08
N GLU A 35 6.38 -13.10 -3.16
CA GLU A 35 6.16 -11.79 -2.55
C GLU A 35 6.23 -10.69 -3.61
N TRP A 36 5.30 -9.73 -3.57
CA TRP A 36 5.24 -8.60 -4.48
C TRP A 36 4.44 -7.43 -3.90
N ILE A 37 4.53 -6.27 -4.58
CA ILE A 37 3.66 -5.11 -4.31
C ILE A 37 2.58 -5.05 -5.38
N ASP A 38 1.34 -4.85 -4.96
CA ASP A 38 0.18 -4.68 -5.82
C ASP A 38 -0.64 -3.45 -5.42
N SER A 39 -1.49 -3.00 -6.31
CA SER A 39 -2.52 -1.99 -6.03
C SER A 39 -3.93 -2.58 -5.93
N ASN A 40 -4.07 -3.90 -6.12
CA ASN A 40 -5.35 -4.60 -6.05
C ASN A 40 -5.44 -5.51 -4.81
N LEU A 41 -6.47 -5.32 -3.98
CA LEU A 41 -6.76 -6.19 -2.83
C LEU A 41 -7.22 -7.60 -3.24
N GLU A 42 -7.68 -7.77 -4.48
CA GLU A 42 -8.13 -9.05 -5.05
C GLU A 42 -7.07 -9.68 -5.97
N ALA A 43 -5.79 -9.40 -5.71
CA ALA A 43 -4.69 -9.98 -6.48
C ALA A 43 -4.72 -11.52 -6.44
N ILE A 44 -4.35 -12.15 -7.54
CA ILE A 44 -4.15 -13.60 -7.63
C ILE A 44 -2.67 -13.83 -7.87
N CYS A 45 -2.06 -14.74 -7.10
CA CYS A 45 -0.66 -15.09 -7.29
C CYS A 45 -0.44 -15.68 -8.68
N LYS A 46 0.76 -15.51 -9.25
CA LYS A 46 1.16 -16.15 -10.51
C LYS A 46 1.10 -17.69 -10.49
N CYS A 47 1.02 -18.31 -9.32
CA CYS A 47 0.82 -19.76 -9.17
C CYS A 47 -0.66 -20.18 -9.28
N GLY A 48 -1.60 -19.23 -9.37
CA GLY A 48 -3.04 -19.45 -9.41
C GLY A 48 -3.73 -19.45 -8.05
N SER A 49 -2.99 -19.32 -6.94
CA SER A 49 -3.58 -19.24 -5.60
C SER A 49 -4.12 -17.85 -5.29
N SER A 50 -5.27 -17.80 -4.62
CA SER A 50 -5.85 -16.61 -3.98
C SER A 50 -5.60 -16.57 -2.47
N ASP A 51 -4.86 -17.54 -1.92
CA ASP A 51 -4.49 -17.59 -0.50
C ASP A 51 -3.28 -16.66 -0.24
N LEU A 52 -3.60 -15.37 -0.09
CA LEU A 52 -2.65 -14.29 0.11
C LEU A 52 -2.75 -13.70 1.53
N GLU A 53 -1.60 -13.43 2.13
CA GLU A 53 -1.48 -12.52 3.26
C GLU A 53 -1.12 -11.14 2.71
N THR A 54 -1.89 -10.11 3.10
CA THR A 54 -1.70 -8.75 2.60
C THR A 54 -1.56 -7.75 3.74
N ILE A 55 -0.71 -6.74 3.53
CA ILE A 55 -0.55 -5.61 4.43
C ILE A 55 -0.30 -4.34 3.61
N ALA A 56 -0.93 -3.23 3.98
CA ALA A 56 -0.58 -1.94 3.43
C ALA A 56 0.85 -1.59 3.88
N CYS A 57 1.73 -1.27 2.93
CA CYS A 57 3.14 -1.01 3.18
C CYS A 57 3.55 0.29 2.51
N TRP A 58 4.48 1.05 3.07
CA TRP A 58 5.05 2.22 2.39
C TRP A 58 6.50 1.91 2.08
N GLN A 59 6.84 1.85 0.79
CA GLN A 59 8.20 1.71 0.33
C GLN A 59 8.76 3.11 0.09
N PHE A 60 9.79 3.47 0.83
CA PHE A 60 10.59 4.65 0.51
C PHE A 60 11.73 4.20 -0.39
N PRO A 61 12.04 4.93 -1.48
CA PRO A 61 13.24 4.64 -2.23
C PRO A 61 14.45 4.73 -1.29
N ASP A 62 15.35 3.76 -1.38
CA ASP A 62 16.56 3.72 -0.55
C ASP A 62 17.60 4.78 -0.96
N ASP A 63 17.42 5.44 -2.12
CA ASP A 63 18.26 6.51 -2.68
C ASP A 63 17.45 7.73 -3.18
#